data_AF-A0A8T3TM27-F1
#
_entry.id   AF-A0A8T3TM27-F1
#
_cell.length_a   1.000
_cell.length_b   1.000
_cell.length_c   1.000
_cell.angle_alpha   90.00
_cell.angle_beta   90.00
_cell.angle_gamma   90.00
#
_symmetry.space_group_name_H-M   'P 1'
#
loop_
_entity.id
_entity.type
_entity.pdbx_description
1 polymer ?
#
loop_
_entity_poly.entity_id
_entity_poly.type
_entity_poly.pdbx_seq_one_letter_code
_entity_poly.pdbx_strand_id
1 'polypeptide(L)'
;PDAHSMDPRTVFAYLESMGGPVPRTLIVGCEPLSTDEEIGLSEPVSRAVPEAVRLIHGLLADEATATRKGSEPVPVASSKGGT
;
A
#
# COMPACT_ATOMS: atom_id res chain seq x y z
N PRO A 1 18.13 18.58 3.31
CA PRO A 1 17.98 18.02 1.94
C PRO A 1 18.42 16.56 1.94
N ASP A 2 17.52 15.62 1.64
CA ASP A 2 17.80 14.18 1.66
C ASP A 2 18.37 13.69 0.30
N ALA A 3 19.47 12.94 0.36
CA ALA A 3 20.33 12.51 -0.73
C ALA A 3 19.77 11.36 -1.59
N HIS A 4 18.62 10.78 -1.24
CA HIS A 4 17.99 9.70 -2.00
C HIS A 4 16.58 10.01 -2.50
N SER A 5 16.24 11.30 -2.58
CA SER A 5 14.94 11.86 -2.96
C SER A 5 14.36 11.27 -4.26
N MET A 6 13.72 10.12 -4.15
CA MET A 6 12.73 9.63 -5.09
C MET A 6 11.38 10.09 -4.55
N ASP A 7 10.82 11.18 -5.10
CA ASP A 7 9.46 11.59 -4.77
C ASP A 7 8.50 10.48 -5.23
N PRO A 8 7.74 9.83 -4.33
CA PRO A 8 6.78 8.80 -4.71
C PRO A 8 5.79 9.28 -5.78
N ARG A 9 5.46 10.59 -5.80
CA ARG A 9 4.62 11.17 -6.85
C ARG A 9 5.26 11.05 -8.23
N THR A 10 6.55 11.33 -8.34
CA THR A 10 7.30 11.20 -9.59
C THR A 10 7.35 9.75 -10.07
N VAL A 11 7.51 8.79 -9.15
CA VAL A 11 7.48 7.35 -9.49
C VAL A 11 6.13 6.93 -10.04
N PHE A 12 5.05 7.31 -9.36
CA PHE A 12 3.69 6.95 -9.78
C PHE A 12 3.33 7.60 -11.13
N ALA A 13 3.66 8.88 -11.32
CA ALA A 13 3.47 9.56 -12.61
C ALA A 13 4.26 8.90 -13.74
N TYR A 14 5.48 8.42 -13.46
CA TYR A 14 6.28 7.69 -14.45
C TYR A 14 5.67 6.33 -14.80
N LEU A 15 5.19 5.56 -13.81
CA LEU A 15 4.50 4.29 -14.05
C LEU A 15 3.26 4.47 -14.95
N GLU A 16 2.45 5.49 -14.69
CA GLU A 16 1.30 5.84 -15.53
C GLU A 16 1.73 6.16 -16.97
N SER A 17 2.83 6.91 -17.15
CA SER A 17 3.34 7.28 -18.48
C SER A 17 3.80 6.10 -19.34
N MET A 18 4.19 4.98 -18.72
CA MET A 18 4.57 3.74 -19.40
C MET A 18 3.34 2.88 -19.78
N GLY A 19 2.12 3.34 -19.49
CA GLY A 19 0.87 2.65 -19.84
C GLY A 19 0.44 1.60 -18.82
N GLY A 20 1.08 1.52 -17.65
CA GLY A 20 0.67 0.65 -16.56
C GLY A 20 -0.12 1.43 -15.51
N PRO A 21 -1.31 0.96 -15.08
CA PRO A 21 -1.98 1.57 -13.94
C PRO A 21 -1.18 1.34 -12.66
N VAL A 22 -1.12 2.33 -11.78
CA VAL A 22 -0.58 2.12 -10.43
C VAL A 22 -1.60 1.29 -9.65
N PRO A 23 -1.24 0.07 -9.18
CA PRO A 23 -2.15 -0.71 -8.36
C PRO A 23 -2.43 0.03 -7.06
N ARG A 24 -3.50 -0.36 -6.36
CA ARG A 24 -3.80 0.20 -5.05
C ARG A 24 -2.57 0.10 -4.14
N THR A 25 -2.03 1.26 -3.77
CA THR A 25 -0.76 1.40 -3.06
C THR A 25 -1.00 2.17 -1.77
N LEU A 26 -0.52 1.62 -0.66
CA LEU A 26 -0.64 2.20 0.68
C LEU A 26 0.75 2.51 1.22
N ILE A 27 0.92 3.69 1.80
CA ILE A 27 2.20 4.14 2.37
C ILE A 27 2.01 4.35 3.86
N VAL A 28 2.85 3.70 4.67
CA VAL A 28 2.91 3.87 6.13
C VAL A 28 4.16 4.66 6.46
N GLY A 29 3.99 5.86 7.00
CA GLY A 29 5.09 6.76 7.39
C GLY A 29 5.26 6.83 8.91
N CYS A 30 6.49 7.06 9.35
CA CYS A 30 6.84 7.44 10.72
C CYS A 30 7.74 8.67 10.65
N GLU A 31 7.36 9.74 11.36
CA GLU A 31 8.18 10.95 11.40
C GLU A 31 9.45 10.70 12.24
N PRO A 32 10.64 11.04 11.73
CA PRO A 32 11.87 10.92 12.51
C PRO A 32 11.96 12.03 13.57
N LEU A 33 12.57 11.72 14.72
CA LEU A 33 12.90 12.74 15.72
C LEU A 33 14.11 13.59 15.29
N SER A 34 15.13 12.93 14.72
CA SER A 34 16.32 13.56 14.16
C SER A 34 16.78 12.76 12.94
N THR A 35 17.47 13.44 12.03
CA THR A 35 18.14 12.88 10.85
C THR A 35 19.65 13.12 10.89
N ASP A 36 20.19 13.46 12.06
CA ASP A 36 21.63 13.61 12.26
C ASP A 36 22.33 12.24 12.13
N GLU A 37 23.64 12.27 11.87
CA GLU A 37 24.44 11.06 11.65
C GLU A 37 24.60 10.26 12.94
N GLU A 38 23.79 9.20 13.10
CA GLU A 38 23.82 8.32 14.26
C GLU A 38 23.55 6.85 13.87
N ILE A 39 23.93 5.92 14.76
CA ILE A 39 23.60 4.50 14.62
C ILE A 39 22.36 4.19 15.48
N GLY A 40 21.31 3.72 14.84
CA GLY A 40 20.09 3.27 15.49
C GLY A 40 18.91 4.22 15.31
N LEU A 41 17.79 3.87 15.94
CA LEU A 41 16.57 4.67 15.91
C LEU A 41 16.45 5.47 17.21
N SER A 42 15.99 6.72 17.09
CA SER A 42 15.56 7.46 18.27
C SER A 42 14.48 6.68 19.03
N GLU A 43 14.47 6.82 20.34
CA GLU A 43 13.50 6.18 21.24
C GLU A 43 12.03 6.28 20.78
N PRO A 44 11.48 7.44 20.37
CA PRO A 44 10.10 7.50 19.85
C PRO A 44 9.90 6.72 18.54
N VAL A 45 10.86 6.74 17.61
CA VAL A 45 10.77 6.00 16.35
C VAL A 45 10.87 4.50 16.59
N SER A 46 11.77 4.07 17.48
CA SER A 46 11.90 2.67 17.91
C SER A 46 10.57 2.13 18.45
N ARG A 47 9.87 2.90 19.28
CA ARG A 47 8.53 2.53 19.78
C ARG A 47 7.44 2.54 18.72
N ALA A 48 7.59 3.32 17.66
CA ALA A 48 6.62 3.35 16.55
C ALA A 48 6.70 2.10 15.67
N VAL A 49 7.85 1.43 15.59
CA VAL A 49 8.04 0.26 14.70
C VAL A 49 7.05 -0.89 15.00
N PRO A 50 6.86 -1.35 16.25
CA PRO A 50 5.87 -2.41 16.53
C PRO A 50 4.43 -2.01 16.17
N GLU A 51 4.08 -0.73 16.30
CA GLU A 51 2.76 -0.23 15.89
C GLU A 51 2.62 -0.19 14.37
N ALA A 52 3.64 0.28 13.65
CA ALA A 52 3.66 0.24 12.19
C ALA A 52 3.51 -1.19 11.65
N VAL A 53 4.17 -2.17 12.28
CA VAL A 53 4.02 -3.59 11.94
C VAL A 53 2.58 -4.06 12.13
N ARG A 54 1.95 -3.75 13.28
CA ARG A 54 0.54 -4.09 13.53
C ARG A 54 -0.39 -3.46 12.49
N LEU A 55 -0.18 -2.18 12.17
CA LEU A 55 -0.94 -1.46 11.16
C LEU A 55 -0.83 -2.13 9.79
N ILE A 56 0.39 -2.47 9.36
CA ILE A 56 0.62 -3.16 8.08
C ILE A 56 -0.12 -4.50 8.03
N HIS A 57 -0.09 -5.30 9.10
CA HIS A 57 -0.84 -6.55 9.16
C HIS A 57 -2.36 -6.33 9.04
N GLY A 58 -2.90 -5.30 9.69
CA GLY A 58 -4.31 -4.92 9.56
C GLY A 58 -4.66 -4.54 8.12
N LEU A 59 -3.87 -3.67 7.51
CA LEU A 59 -4.07 -3.25 6.11
C LEU A 59 -4.03 -4.44 5.15
N LEU A 60 -3.10 -5.38 5.34
CA LEU A 60 -3.02 -6.58 4.50
C LEU A 60 -4.24 -7.49 4.67
N ALA A 61 -4.78 -7.63 5.89
CA ALA A 61 -5.99 -8.42 6.14
C ALA A 61 -7.22 -7.79 5.46
N ASP A 62 -7.32 -6.45 5.50
CA ASP A 62 -8.37 -5.69 4.84
C ASP A 62 -8.28 -5.82 3.31
N GLU A 63 -7.09 -5.64 2.73
CA GLU A 63 -6.86 -5.77 1.29
C GLU A 63 -7.10 -7.22 0.79
N ALA A 64 -6.72 -8.24 1.57
CA ALA A 64 -7.03 -9.63 1.26
C ALA A 64 -8.53 -9.89 1.24
N THR A 65 -9.30 -9.23 2.10
CA THR A 65 -10.76 -9.34 2.15
C THR A 65 -11.43 -8.58 1.01
N ALA A 66 -10.95 -7.38 0.69
CA ALA A 66 -11.41 -6.59 -0.45
C ALA A 66 -11.21 -7.32 -1.78
N THR A 67 -10.04 -7.96 -1.96
CA THR A 67 -9.71 -8.75 -3.16
C THR A 67 -10.66 -9.94 -3.33
N ARG A 68 -11.00 -10.66 -2.25
CA ARG A 68 -11.96 -11.78 -2.31
C ARG A 68 -13.36 -11.31 -2.73
N LYS A 69 -13.82 -10.16 -2.22
CA LYS A 69 -15.14 -9.61 -2.55
C LYS A 69 -15.26 -9.17 -4.02
N GLY A 70 -14.16 -8.71 -4.62
CA GLY A 70 -14.09 -8.39 -6.05
C GLY A 70 -14.11 -9.61 -6.99
N SER A 71 -14.01 -10.83 -6.45
CA SER A 71 -13.98 -12.09 -7.20
C SER A 71 -15.27 -12.92 -7.13
N GLU A 72 -16.35 -12.38 -6.55
CA GLU A 72 -17.65 -13.08 -6.55
C GLU A 72 -18.15 -13.32 -7.99
N PRO A 73 -18.59 -14.55 -8.33
CA PRO A 73 -19.08 -14.84 -9.67
C PRO A 73 -20.36 -14.04 -9.96
N VAL A 74 -20.36 -13.31 -11.08
CA VAL A 74 -21.57 -12.69 -11.62
C VAL A 74 -22.58 -13.81 -11.94
N PRO A 75 -23.83 -13.74 -11.44
CA PRO A 75 -24.82 -14.77 -11.73
C PRO A 75 -25.09 -14.83 -13.24
N VAL A 76 -24.71 -15.95 -13.87
CA VAL A 76 -25.06 -16.23 -15.27
C VAL A 76 -26.56 -16.47 -15.33
N ALA A 77 -27.30 -15.49 -15.88
CA ALA A 77 -28.70 -15.65 -16.16
C ALA A 77 -28.89 -16.82 -17.15
N SER A 78 -29.51 -17.90 -16.70
CA SER A 78 -29.86 -19.03 -17.57
C SER A 78 -30.94 -18.59 -18.54
N SER A 79 -30.60 -18.42 -19.82
CA SER A 79 -31.60 -18.23 -20.86
C SER A 79 -32.41 -19.52 -21.02
N LYS A 80 -33.65 -19.53 -20.54
CA LYS A 80 -34.65 -20.50 -21.00
C LYS A 80 -35.11 -20.06 -22.39
N GLY A 81 -34.65 -20.75 -23.42
CA GLY A 81 -35.30 -20.83 -24.73
C GLY A 81 -35.23 -22.31 -25.13
N GLY A 82 -36.32 -23.02 -25.41
CA GLY A 82 -37.53 -22.60 -26.09
C GLY A 82 -37.64 -23.57 -27.27
N THR A 83 -38.69 -24.40 -27.23
CA THR A 83 -38.95 -25.61 -28.04
C THR A 83 -38.60 -25.51 -29.52
#